data_AF-A0A971DRJ9-F1
#
_entry.id   AF-A0A971DRJ9-F1
#
_cell.length_a   1.000
_cell.length_b   1.000
_cell.length_c   1.000
_cell.angle_alpha   90.00
_cell.angle_beta   90.00
_cell.angle_gamma   90.00
#
_symmetry.space_group_name_H-M   'P 1'
#
loop_
_entity.id
_entity.type
_entity.pdbx_description
1 polymer ?
#
loop_
_entity_poly.entity_id
_entity_poly.type
_entity_poly.pdbx_seq_one_letter_code
_entity_poly.pdbx_strand_id
1 'polypeptide(L)'
;MRKFIAIVLTALIIHSVNAKSLTSLFIEAESFQNKGGWVVDQQFMDLMGSSYLMAHGLGTPVSDATTTVNFAKTGEYTVFVRTYNWTSPWTTKEGPGRFQLTVNGRALNNKILGTKSNTWEWQEVGKVKINSKTVTIGLRDLTGFNGRCDAIYFTMDNVLPPNEPEALTAFRKEKLGLPEVVPNAGKFDFVVVGGGVAGTAAALTAARQGLKVALIQDRPVLGGNNSSEVRVHLGGRINLDPYPKLGDVVNEIAPLRGGNAQPGDYYEDEKKLEMVNAENNISLFLNFRAFKVEKEGTTIRTVFAKHIETAEELSFSAPLFADCTGDGTIGY
;
A
#
# COMPACT_ATOMS: atom_id res chain seq x y z
N MET A 1 -8.55 -10.86 40.56
CA MET A 1 -8.30 -11.93 39.55
C MET A 1 -9.54 -12.12 38.69
N ARG A 2 -9.69 -11.31 37.63
CA ARG A 2 -10.73 -11.50 36.61
C ARG A 2 -10.05 -12.08 35.38
N LYS A 3 -10.49 -13.27 34.99
CA LYS A 3 -9.94 -14.06 33.89
C LYS A 3 -10.14 -13.32 32.57
N PHE A 4 -9.05 -12.94 31.92
CA PHE A 4 -9.05 -12.51 30.52
C PHE A 4 -9.44 -13.70 29.65
N ILE A 5 -10.60 -13.62 29.00
CA ILE A 5 -10.90 -14.49 27.86
C ILE A 5 -10.44 -13.68 26.64
N ALA A 6 -9.20 -13.92 26.22
CA ALA A 6 -8.73 -13.51 24.92
C ALA A 6 -9.45 -14.38 23.88
N ILE A 7 -10.51 -13.85 23.27
CA ILE A 7 -11.08 -14.46 22.07
C ILE A 7 -10.11 -14.15 20.94
N VAL A 8 -9.12 -15.03 20.76
CA VAL A 8 -8.32 -15.07 19.55
C VAL A 8 -9.22 -15.64 18.46
N LEU A 9 -9.93 -14.76 17.76
CA LEU A 9 -10.50 -15.08 16.46
C LEU A 9 -9.33 -15.21 15.48
N THR A 10 -8.67 -16.36 15.46
CA THR A 10 -7.96 -16.82 14.27
C THR A 10 -9.02 -17.08 13.21
N ALA A 11 -9.45 -16.02 12.54
CA ALA A 11 -10.08 -16.15 11.25
C ALA A 11 -9.03 -16.77 10.33
N LEU A 12 -9.16 -18.06 10.06
CA LEU A 12 -8.53 -18.67 8.90
C LEU A 12 -9.15 -17.96 7.69
N ILE A 13 -8.52 -16.88 7.22
CA ILE A 13 -8.91 -16.23 5.98
C ILE A 13 -8.47 -17.18 4.86
N ILE A 14 -9.31 -18.18 4.62
CA ILE A 14 -9.34 -18.87 3.34
C ILE A 14 -9.79 -17.79 2.37
N HIS A 15 -8.82 -17.16 1.70
CA HIS A 15 -9.10 -16.27 0.59
C HIS A 15 -9.90 -17.08 -0.43
N SER A 16 -11.21 -16.90 -0.44
CA SER A 16 -12.09 -17.39 -1.49
C SER A 16 -11.81 -16.57 -2.75
N VAL A 17 -10.68 -16.87 -3.38
CA VAL A 17 -10.31 -16.36 -4.70
C VAL A 17 -11.25 -17.00 -5.71
N ASN A 18 -12.31 -16.30 -6.11
CA ASN A 18 -13.19 -16.79 -7.17
C ASN A 18 -13.66 -15.70 -8.13
N ALA A 19 -12.73 -15.32 -9.01
CA ALA A 19 -12.96 -15.31 -10.45
C ALA A 19 -11.69 -15.88 -11.13
N LYS A 20 -11.33 -17.13 -10.81
CA LYS A 20 -10.16 -17.77 -11.45
C LYS A 20 -10.49 -18.09 -12.90
N SER A 21 -10.05 -17.23 -13.81
CA SER A 21 -9.84 -17.63 -15.19
C SER A 21 -9.00 -18.91 -15.21
N LEU A 22 -9.51 -19.96 -15.86
CA LEU A 22 -8.82 -21.24 -15.93
C LEU A 22 -7.51 -21.18 -16.75
N THR A 23 -7.36 -20.14 -17.58
CA THR A 23 -6.26 -19.97 -18.54
C THR A 23 -5.32 -18.82 -18.20
N SER A 24 -5.53 -18.10 -17.10
CA SER A 24 -4.65 -16.99 -16.70
C SER A 24 -4.45 -16.87 -15.19
N LEU A 25 -3.35 -16.26 -14.77
CA LEU A 25 -3.06 -15.91 -13.38
C LEU A 25 -2.52 -14.47 -13.34
N PHE A 26 -3.13 -13.63 -12.52
CA PHE A 26 -2.71 -12.26 -12.25
C PHE A 26 -2.21 -12.14 -10.81
N ILE A 27 -1.10 -11.43 -10.61
CA ILE A 27 -0.44 -11.26 -9.32
C ILE A 27 -0.02 -9.80 -9.21
N GLU A 28 -0.54 -9.09 -8.20
CA GLU A 28 -0.02 -7.79 -7.78
C GLU A 28 1.30 -8.01 -7.01
N ALA A 29 2.34 -7.27 -7.31
CA ALA A 29 3.65 -7.52 -6.71
C ALA A 29 3.64 -7.27 -5.20
N GLU A 30 2.94 -6.25 -4.73
CA GLU A 30 2.78 -5.93 -3.30
C GLU A 30 2.19 -7.07 -2.48
N SER A 31 1.43 -7.98 -3.12
CA SER A 31 0.82 -9.16 -2.49
C SER A 31 1.81 -10.29 -2.21
N PHE A 32 3.09 -10.12 -2.51
CA PHE A 32 4.10 -11.13 -2.24
C PHE A 32 4.22 -11.40 -0.72
N GLN A 33 4.14 -12.69 -0.37
CA GLN A 33 4.17 -13.17 1.01
C GLN A 33 5.50 -12.90 1.71
N ASN A 34 6.61 -13.05 0.97
CA ASN A 34 7.94 -12.67 1.42
C ASN A 34 8.46 -11.58 0.49
N LYS A 35 8.63 -10.37 1.01
CA LYS A 35 9.13 -9.24 0.22
C LYS A 35 10.67 -9.24 0.13
N GLY A 36 11.36 -10.11 0.86
CA GLY A 36 12.82 -10.13 0.86
C GLY A 36 13.36 -8.79 1.34
N GLY A 37 14.16 -8.12 0.50
CA GLY A 37 14.54 -6.72 0.73
C GLY A 37 13.83 -5.71 -0.18
N TRP A 38 12.77 -6.12 -0.87
CA TRP A 38 11.88 -5.22 -1.58
C TRP A 38 10.91 -4.55 -0.60
N VAL A 39 10.47 -3.35 -0.93
CA VAL A 39 9.49 -2.58 -0.15
C VAL A 39 8.26 -2.27 -0.98
N VAL A 40 7.11 -2.14 -0.32
CA VAL A 40 5.89 -1.63 -0.96
C VAL A 40 6.02 -0.13 -1.11
N ASP A 41 5.88 0.35 -2.35
CA ASP A 41 5.90 1.77 -2.66
C ASP A 41 4.54 2.18 -3.23
N GLN A 42 4.06 3.33 -2.79
CA GLN A 42 2.76 3.87 -3.12
C GLN A 42 2.84 5.23 -3.83
N GLN A 43 4.03 5.70 -4.18
CA GLN A 43 4.25 7.08 -4.67
C GLN A 43 3.38 7.41 -5.90
N PHE A 44 3.08 6.42 -6.73
CA PHE A 44 2.37 6.61 -8.00
C PHE A 44 0.99 5.94 -8.04
N MET A 45 0.39 5.63 -6.89
CA MET A 45 -0.96 5.04 -6.83
C MET A 45 -2.00 5.89 -7.58
N ASP A 46 -1.88 7.20 -7.57
CA ASP A 46 -2.80 8.11 -8.27
C ASP A 46 -2.66 8.05 -9.79
N LEU A 47 -1.53 7.55 -10.30
CA LEU A 47 -1.27 7.36 -11.73
C LEU A 47 -1.47 5.90 -12.18
N MET A 48 -1.17 4.95 -11.31
CA MET A 48 -1.15 3.52 -11.64
C MET A 48 -2.39 2.76 -11.15
N GLY A 49 -3.10 3.30 -10.17
CA GLY A 49 -4.22 2.64 -9.49
C GLY A 49 -3.82 1.58 -8.46
N SER A 50 -2.52 1.36 -8.23
CA SER A 50 -1.96 0.37 -7.28
C SER A 50 -0.59 0.81 -6.75
N SER A 51 -0.23 0.18 -5.63
CA SER A 51 1.14 0.08 -5.14
C SER A 51 1.98 -0.83 -6.04
N TYR A 52 3.28 -0.92 -5.76
CA TYR A 52 4.21 -1.80 -6.44
C TYR A 52 5.35 -2.20 -5.50
N LEU A 53 6.11 -3.25 -5.86
CA LEU A 53 7.35 -3.57 -5.15
C LEU A 53 8.53 -2.82 -5.74
N MET A 54 9.36 -2.26 -4.85
CA MET A 54 10.60 -1.58 -5.19
C MET A 54 11.81 -2.19 -4.48
N ALA A 55 12.87 -2.49 -5.22
CA ALA A 55 14.16 -2.95 -4.68
C ALA A 55 15.09 -1.76 -4.42
N HIS A 56 15.27 -1.36 -3.17
CA HIS A 56 16.20 -0.29 -2.79
C HIS A 56 17.28 -0.79 -1.83
N GLY A 57 18.44 -1.15 -2.37
CA GLY A 57 19.59 -1.64 -1.61
C GLY A 57 20.82 -0.75 -1.69
N LEU A 58 20.64 0.53 -2.05
CA LEU A 58 21.73 1.52 -2.19
C LEU A 58 22.86 1.05 -3.12
N GLY A 59 22.51 0.39 -4.23
CA GLY A 59 23.46 -0.14 -5.21
C GLY A 59 23.97 -1.56 -4.89
N THR A 60 23.50 -2.18 -3.80
CA THR A 60 23.71 -3.60 -3.51
C THR A 60 22.41 -4.37 -3.74
N PRO A 61 22.41 -5.46 -4.54
CA PRO A 61 21.20 -6.25 -4.74
C PRO A 61 20.55 -6.68 -3.43
N VAL A 62 19.24 -6.51 -3.33
CA VAL A 62 18.45 -6.94 -2.17
C VAL A 62 18.04 -8.41 -2.29
N SER A 63 17.63 -9.01 -1.17
CA SER A 63 17.12 -10.39 -1.17
C SER A 63 15.86 -10.52 -2.03
N ASP A 64 15.75 -11.63 -2.77
CA ASP A 64 14.61 -11.93 -3.65
C ASP A 64 13.27 -11.81 -2.90
N ALA A 65 12.30 -11.14 -3.52
CA ALA A 65 10.90 -11.25 -3.09
C ALA A 65 10.32 -12.54 -3.67
N THR A 66 9.51 -13.27 -2.90
CA THR A 66 8.90 -14.53 -3.33
C THR A 66 7.47 -14.68 -2.85
N THR A 67 6.63 -15.32 -3.67
CA THR A 67 5.28 -15.72 -3.31
C THR A 67 4.95 -17.09 -3.90
N THR A 68 4.15 -17.88 -3.20
CA THR A 68 3.67 -19.17 -3.72
C THR A 68 2.26 -19.00 -4.27
N VAL A 69 2.07 -19.35 -5.54
CA VAL A 69 0.80 -19.22 -6.23
C VAL A 69 0.27 -20.57 -6.69
N ASN A 70 -1.04 -20.61 -6.93
CA ASN A 70 -1.75 -21.79 -7.41
C ASN A 70 -2.38 -21.53 -8.78
N PHE A 71 -1.82 -22.14 -9.82
CA PHE A 71 -2.37 -22.16 -11.16
C PHE A 71 -3.59 -23.08 -11.25
N ALA A 72 -4.65 -22.63 -11.93
CA ALA A 72 -5.83 -23.46 -12.16
C ALA A 72 -5.54 -24.66 -13.08
N LYS A 73 -4.66 -24.45 -14.07
CA LYS A 73 -4.31 -25.40 -15.12
C LYS A 73 -2.78 -25.46 -15.32
N THR A 74 -2.25 -26.63 -15.62
CA THR A 74 -0.86 -26.80 -16.06
C THR A 74 -0.77 -26.61 -17.57
N GLY A 75 0.35 -26.10 -18.09
CA GLY A 75 0.51 -25.88 -19.53
C GLY A 75 1.56 -24.82 -19.83
N GLU A 76 1.62 -24.42 -21.10
CA GLU A 76 2.44 -23.29 -21.53
C GLU A 76 1.70 -21.97 -21.29
N TYR A 77 2.39 -21.02 -20.68
CA TYR A 77 1.90 -19.67 -20.42
C TYR A 77 2.86 -18.66 -21.04
N THR A 78 2.34 -17.62 -21.69
CA THR A 78 3.10 -16.38 -21.92
C THR A 78 3.06 -15.54 -20.64
N VAL A 79 4.19 -14.93 -20.29
CA VAL A 79 4.34 -14.16 -19.06
C VAL A 79 4.67 -12.71 -19.40
N PHE A 80 3.91 -11.80 -18.77
CA PHE A 80 4.11 -10.36 -18.85
C PHE A 80 4.37 -9.80 -17.45
N VAL A 81 5.24 -8.79 -17.37
CA VAL A 81 5.50 -8.04 -16.14
C VAL A 81 5.24 -6.56 -16.41
N ARG A 82 4.43 -5.93 -15.57
CA ARG A 82 4.23 -4.48 -15.61
C ARG A 82 5.34 -3.79 -14.82
N THR A 83 6.10 -2.96 -15.50
CA THR A 83 7.32 -2.33 -14.95
C THR A 83 7.61 -1.03 -15.70
N TYR A 84 8.56 -0.25 -15.18
CA TYR A 84 8.92 1.05 -15.71
C TYR A 84 10.42 1.35 -15.48
N ASN A 85 11.13 1.90 -16.48
CA ASN A 85 12.43 2.54 -16.26
C ASN A 85 12.22 3.91 -15.60
N TRP A 86 12.36 3.96 -14.28
CA TRP A 86 12.15 5.18 -13.51
C TRP A 86 13.05 6.35 -13.89
N THR A 87 14.18 6.14 -14.57
CA THR A 87 15.08 7.22 -15.03
C THR A 87 14.72 7.80 -16.39
N SER A 88 13.76 7.18 -17.10
CA SER A 88 13.36 7.61 -18.44
C SER A 88 12.95 9.09 -18.60
N PRO A 89 12.43 9.80 -17.57
CA PRO A 89 12.08 11.21 -17.72
C PRO A 89 13.31 12.11 -17.92
N TRP A 90 14.49 11.62 -17.52
CA TRP A 90 15.73 12.38 -17.55
C TRP A 90 16.77 11.82 -18.53
N THR A 91 16.59 10.60 -19.03
CA THR A 91 17.55 9.97 -19.94
C THR A 91 16.92 8.90 -20.84
N THR A 92 17.53 8.66 -22.00
CA THR A 92 17.19 7.56 -22.91
C THR A 92 18.05 6.30 -22.68
N LYS A 93 18.96 6.34 -21.71
CA LYS A 93 19.82 5.19 -21.34
C LYS A 93 19.00 4.08 -20.68
N GLU A 94 19.57 2.88 -20.66
CA GLU A 94 18.98 1.77 -19.92
C GLU A 94 18.82 2.11 -18.43
N GLY A 95 17.66 1.75 -17.89
CA GLY A 95 17.30 1.97 -16.50
C GLY A 95 18.19 1.21 -15.53
N PRO A 96 18.57 1.81 -14.40
CA PRO A 96 19.45 1.19 -13.43
C PRO A 96 18.73 0.19 -12.52
N GLY A 97 17.39 0.21 -12.46
CA GLY A 97 16.57 -0.69 -11.65
C GLY A 97 16.35 -2.06 -12.29
N ARG A 98 17.42 -2.80 -12.54
CA ARG A 98 17.36 -4.07 -13.28
C ARG A 98 16.94 -5.21 -12.36
N PHE A 99 16.00 -6.03 -12.82
CA PHE A 99 15.57 -7.23 -12.10
C PHE A 99 15.15 -8.34 -13.07
N GLN A 100 14.91 -9.53 -12.53
CA GLN A 100 14.40 -10.67 -13.29
C GLN A 100 13.20 -11.30 -12.57
N LEU A 101 12.28 -11.82 -13.37
CA LEU A 101 11.25 -12.73 -12.88
C LEU A 101 11.84 -14.14 -12.74
N THR A 102 11.56 -14.81 -11.63
CA THR A 102 11.94 -16.20 -11.39
C THR A 102 10.71 -17.09 -11.22
N VAL A 103 10.82 -18.32 -11.71
CA VAL A 103 9.82 -19.38 -11.57
C VAL A 103 10.52 -20.58 -10.94
N ASN A 104 10.09 -20.99 -9.74
CA ASN A 104 10.75 -21.96 -8.89
C ASN A 104 12.26 -21.66 -8.69
N GLY A 105 12.57 -20.40 -8.42
CA GLY A 105 13.93 -19.90 -8.15
C GLY A 105 14.83 -19.73 -9.39
N ARG A 106 14.38 -20.12 -10.58
CA ARG A 106 15.13 -19.99 -11.84
C ARG A 106 14.67 -18.76 -12.61
N ALA A 107 15.61 -17.95 -13.08
CA ALA A 107 15.32 -16.78 -13.91
C ALA A 107 14.62 -17.20 -15.22
N LEU A 108 13.49 -16.57 -15.53
CA LEU A 108 12.72 -16.88 -16.72
C LEU A 108 13.37 -16.25 -17.95
N ASN A 109 13.80 -17.08 -18.90
CA ASN A 109 14.41 -16.69 -20.18
C ASN A 109 15.65 -15.77 -20.07
N ASN A 110 16.27 -15.69 -18.88
CA ASN A 110 17.30 -14.70 -18.54
C ASN A 110 16.91 -13.25 -18.88
N LYS A 111 15.61 -12.96 -18.99
CA LYS A 111 15.12 -11.64 -19.39
C LYS A 111 15.40 -10.64 -18.28
N ILE A 112 16.03 -9.52 -18.63
CA ILE A 112 16.22 -8.38 -17.74
C ILE A 112 15.05 -7.40 -17.94
N LEU A 113 14.46 -6.97 -16.83
CA LEU A 113 13.31 -6.06 -16.75
C LEU A 113 13.75 -4.74 -16.07
N GLY A 114 12.88 -3.72 -16.14
CA GLY A 114 13.12 -2.41 -15.50
C GLY A 114 14.14 -1.51 -16.22
N THR A 115 14.65 -1.93 -17.38
CA THR A 115 15.66 -1.18 -18.15
C THR A 115 15.08 -0.27 -19.23
N LYS A 116 13.83 -0.50 -19.64
CA LYS A 116 13.18 0.17 -20.77
C LYS A 116 11.85 0.81 -20.37
N SER A 117 11.23 1.47 -21.35
CA SER A 117 9.91 2.13 -21.27
C SER A 117 9.95 3.49 -20.59
N ASN A 118 9.20 4.46 -21.13
CA ASN A 118 9.08 5.80 -20.54
C ASN A 118 7.80 5.99 -19.71
N THR A 119 6.98 4.96 -19.63
CA THR A 119 5.77 4.86 -18.81
C THR A 119 5.67 3.45 -18.21
N TRP A 120 4.71 3.25 -17.32
CA TRP A 120 4.37 1.91 -16.83
C TRP A 120 3.67 1.09 -17.92
N GLU A 121 4.29 -0.01 -18.31
CA GLU A 121 3.75 -0.89 -19.36
C GLU A 121 4.04 -2.36 -19.10
N TRP A 122 3.27 -3.22 -19.78
CA TRP A 122 3.47 -4.66 -19.81
C TRP A 122 4.65 -5.05 -20.72
N GLN A 123 5.69 -5.62 -20.14
CA GLN A 123 6.84 -6.17 -20.85
C GLN A 123 6.73 -7.70 -20.93
N GLU A 124 6.80 -8.26 -22.13
CA GLU A 124 6.85 -9.71 -22.32
C GLU A 124 8.19 -10.29 -21.81
N VAL A 125 8.08 -11.24 -20.88
CA VAL A 125 9.21 -12.04 -20.37
C VAL A 125 9.46 -13.27 -21.25
N GLY A 126 8.39 -13.77 -21.86
CA GLY A 126 8.36 -14.92 -22.78
C GLY A 126 7.53 -16.07 -22.21
N LYS A 127 7.72 -17.26 -22.78
CA LYS A 127 6.93 -18.44 -22.45
C LYS A 127 7.53 -19.26 -21.31
N VAL A 128 6.67 -19.90 -20.51
CA VAL A 128 7.06 -20.84 -19.45
C VAL A 128 6.11 -22.04 -19.43
N LYS A 129 6.65 -23.24 -19.24
CA LYS A 129 5.85 -24.44 -19.02
C LYS A 129 5.63 -24.67 -17.53
N ILE A 130 4.38 -24.55 -17.08
CA ILE A 130 3.93 -24.81 -15.72
C ILE A 130 3.56 -26.29 -15.59
N ASN A 131 4.40 -27.06 -14.90
CA ASN A 131 4.24 -28.52 -14.73
C ASN A 131 3.57 -28.91 -13.40
N SER A 132 3.47 -27.98 -12.45
CA SER A 132 2.82 -28.15 -11.15
C SER A 132 1.84 -27.00 -10.95
N LYS A 133 0.70 -27.24 -10.31
CA LYS A 133 -0.25 -26.18 -9.98
C LYS A 133 0.32 -25.21 -8.94
N THR A 134 1.10 -25.71 -7.99
CA THR A 134 1.76 -24.89 -6.99
C THR A 134 3.16 -24.53 -7.45
N VAL A 135 3.43 -23.23 -7.53
CA VAL A 135 4.65 -22.67 -8.11
C VAL A 135 5.11 -21.49 -7.27
N THR A 136 6.41 -21.39 -7.01
CA THR A 136 7.00 -20.21 -6.40
C THR A 136 7.39 -19.21 -7.48
N ILE A 137 6.84 -18.00 -7.38
CA ILE A 137 7.20 -16.85 -8.22
C ILE A 137 8.11 -15.94 -7.41
N GLY A 138 9.15 -15.40 -8.02
CA GLY A 138 10.05 -14.48 -7.34
C GLY A 138 10.54 -13.32 -8.20
N LEU A 139 10.93 -12.24 -7.55
CA LEU A 139 11.59 -11.08 -8.16
C LEU A 139 13.03 -11.03 -7.66
N ARG A 140 13.97 -11.18 -8.59
CA ARG A 140 15.40 -11.10 -8.32
C ARG A 140 15.92 -9.74 -8.71
N ASP A 141 16.35 -8.97 -7.72
CA ASP A 141 17.05 -7.73 -7.94
C ASP A 141 18.47 -8.00 -8.45
N LEU A 142 18.93 -7.20 -9.42
CA LEU A 142 20.26 -7.32 -10.01
C LEU A 142 21.15 -6.10 -9.71
N THR A 143 20.62 -5.04 -9.09
CA THR A 143 21.36 -3.78 -8.94
C THR A 143 21.22 -3.11 -7.59
N GLY A 144 20.16 -3.35 -6.82
CA GLY A 144 19.91 -2.61 -5.58
C GLY A 144 19.48 -1.17 -5.82
N PHE A 145 19.04 -0.83 -7.04
CA PHE A 145 18.87 0.56 -7.47
C PHE A 145 17.49 0.85 -8.06
N ASN A 146 16.47 0.69 -7.22
CA ASN A 146 15.07 0.98 -7.50
C ASN A 146 14.50 0.17 -8.67
N GLY A 147 14.73 -1.15 -8.70
CA GLY A 147 13.95 -2.04 -9.56
C GLY A 147 12.49 -1.98 -9.16
N ARG A 148 11.56 -1.84 -10.12
CA ARG A 148 10.13 -1.63 -9.85
C ARG A 148 9.28 -2.69 -10.55
N CYS A 149 8.48 -3.42 -9.80
CA CYS A 149 7.54 -4.40 -10.35
C CYS A 149 6.15 -4.09 -9.81
N ASP A 150 5.21 -3.81 -10.71
CA ASP A 150 3.81 -3.54 -10.38
C ASP A 150 3.01 -4.83 -10.34
N ALA A 151 2.96 -5.56 -11.45
CA ALA A 151 2.17 -6.78 -11.54
C ALA A 151 2.79 -7.80 -12.49
N ILE A 152 2.38 -9.06 -12.32
CA ILE A 152 2.79 -10.20 -13.15
C ILE A 152 1.54 -10.87 -13.69
N TYR A 153 1.53 -11.14 -14.99
CA TYR A 153 0.41 -11.79 -15.66
C TYR A 153 0.87 -13.00 -16.47
N PHE A 154 0.31 -14.16 -16.16
CA PHE A 154 0.47 -15.40 -16.91
C PHE A 154 -0.80 -15.64 -17.71
N THR A 155 -0.69 -15.93 -19.01
CA THR A 155 -1.84 -16.26 -19.87
C THR A 155 -1.52 -17.36 -20.88
N MET A 156 -2.46 -18.29 -21.08
CA MET A 156 -2.38 -19.29 -22.17
C MET A 156 -2.87 -18.72 -23.51
N ASP A 157 -3.70 -17.68 -23.47
CA ASP A 157 -4.40 -17.14 -24.65
C ASP A 157 -3.61 -16.01 -25.32
N ASN A 158 -2.44 -15.66 -24.77
CA ASN A 158 -1.53 -14.61 -25.25
C ASN A 158 -2.16 -13.22 -25.39
N VAL A 159 -3.23 -12.94 -24.64
CA VAL A 159 -3.89 -11.64 -24.59
C VAL A 159 -3.14 -10.73 -23.62
N LEU A 160 -2.66 -9.59 -24.10
CA LEU A 160 -2.00 -8.57 -23.29
C LEU A 160 -3.03 -7.85 -22.40
N PRO A 161 -2.75 -7.60 -21.11
CA PRO A 161 -3.63 -6.78 -20.29
C PRO A 161 -3.63 -5.31 -20.75
N PRO A 162 -4.69 -4.54 -20.41
CA PRO A 162 -4.77 -3.13 -20.76
C PRO A 162 -3.73 -2.28 -20.00
N ASN A 163 -3.34 -1.14 -20.59
CA ASN A 163 -2.56 -0.10 -19.93
C ASN A 163 -3.39 1.15 -19.58
N GLU A 164 -4.51 1.39 -20.29
CA GLU A 164 -5.38 2.54 -20.03
C GLU A 164 -5.96 2.49 -18.62
N PRO A 165 -5.93 3.59 -17.83
CA PRO A 165 -6.23 3.57 -16.39
C PRO A 165 -7.58 2.95 -16.02
N GLU A 166 -8.66 3.32 -16.71
CA GLU A 166 -10.01 2.82 -16.44
C GLU A 166 -10.13 1.33 -16.79
N ALA A 167 -9.57 0.93 -17.93
CA ALA A 167 -9.57 -0.47 -18.38
C ALA A 167 -8.69 -1.36 -17.48
N LEU A 168 -7.54 -0.84 -17.02
CA LEU A 168 -6.67 -1.52 -16.07
C LEU A 168 -7.33 -1.66 -14.70
N THR A 169 -8.06 -0.64 -14.24
CA THR A 169 -8.83 -0.72 -13.01
C THR A 169 -9.92 -1.79 -13.09
N ALA A 170 -10.66 -1.84 -14.20
CA ALA A 170 -11.67 -2.88 -14.43
C ALA A 170 -11.05 -4.28 -14.49
N PHE A 171 -9.93 -4.44 -15.22
CA PHE A 171 -9.17 -5.69 -15.30
C PHE A 171 -8.70 -6.16 -13.92
N ARG A 172 -8.16 -5.27 -13.09
CA ARG A 172 -7.74 -5.59 -11.72
C ARG A 172 -8.89 -6.07 -10.86
N LYS A 173 -10.03 -5.35 -10.88
CA LYS A 173 -11.22 -5.73 -10.13
C LYS A 173 -11.71 -7.13 -10.53
N GLU A 174 -11.76 -7.41 -11.83
CA GLU A 174 -12.12 -8.73 -12.35
C GLU A 174 -11.14 -9.81 -11.87
N LYS A 175 -9.83 -9.61 -12.06
CA LYS A 175 -8.82 -10.65 -11.76
C LYS A 175 -8.62 -10.90 -10.28
N LEU A 176 -8.82 -9.89 -9.45
CA LEU A 176 -8.72 -10.00 -7.99
C LEU A 176 -10.06 -10.43 -7.34
N GLY A 177 -11.15 -10.45 -8.10
CA GLY A 177 -12.49 -10.75 -7.57
C GLY A 177 -12.97 -9.70 -6.58
N LEU A 178 -12.60 -8.44 -6.79
CA LEU A 178 -13.04 -7.32 -5.96
C LEU A 178 -14.53 -7.06 -6.21
N PRO A 179 -15.30 -6.69 -5.17
CA PRO A 179 -16.72 -6.42 -5.32
C PRO A 179 -16.96 -5.21 -6.24
N GLU A 180 -18.01 -5.29 -7.07
CA GLU A 180 -18.42 -4.15 -7.91
C GLU A 180 -18.86 -2.96 -7.06
N VAL A 181 -19.58 -3.23 -5.97
CA VAL A 181 -19.99 -2.24 -4.98
C VAL A 181 -18.99 -2.24 -3.82
N VAL A 182 -18.33 -1.10 -3.62
CA VAL A 182 -17.35 -0.94 -2.54
C VAL A 182 -18.04 -1.06 -1.18
N PRO A 183 -17.62 -1.99 -0.30
CA PRO A 183 -18.19 -2.13 1.04
C PRO A 183 -18.08 -0.84 1.87
N ASN A 184 -19.07 -0.62 2.73
CA ASN A 184 -19.06 0.50 3.68
C ASN A 184 -18.31 0.09 4.96
N ALA A 185 -17.37 0.92 5.40
CA ALA A 185 -16.51 0.67 6.56
C ALA A 185 -17.21 0.87 7.91
N GLY A 186 -18.45 1.36 7.92
CA GLY A 186 -19.23 1.61 9.12
C GLY A 186 -19.83 3.01 9.18
N LYS A 187 -20.47 3.31 10.32
CA LYS A 187 -21.08 4.61 10.61
C LYS A 187 -20.13 5.46 11.45
N PHE A 188 -19.77 6.63 10.93
CA PHE A 188 -18.87 7.57 11.59
C PHE A 188 -19.49 8.96 11.67
N ASP A 189 -19.11 9.70 12.70
CA ASP A 189 -19.43 11.12 12.86
C ASP A 189 -18.34 11.99 12.24
N PHE A 190 -17.10 11.48 12.17
CA PHE A 190 -15.95 12.18 11.64
C PHE A 190 -14.99 11.23 10.92
N VAL A 191 -14.58 11.56 9.71
CA VAL A 191 -13.55 10.83 8.95
C VAL A 191 -12.30 11.69 8.86
N VAL A 192 -11.18 11.17 9.36
CA VAL A 192 -9.86 11.81 9.26
C VAL A 192 -9.02 11.01 8.28
N VAL A 193 -8.56 11.65 7.22
CA VAL A 193 -7.69 11.05 6.20
C VAL A 193 -6.27 11.54 6.44
N GLY A 194 -5.37 10.64 6.84
CA GLY A 194 -3.98 10.94 7.18
C GLY A 194 -3.70 10.82 8.68
N GLY A 195 -3.01 9.76 9.07
CA GLY A 195 -2.49 9.47 10.42
C GLY A 195 -1.19 10.18 10.77
N GLY A 196 -0.95 11.36 10.19
CA GLY A 196 0.12 12.28 10.62
C GLY A 196 -0.12 12.83 12.02
N VAL A 197 0.78 13.68 12.52
CA VAL A 197 0.62 14.34 13.83
C VAL A 197 -0.70 15.12 13.90
N ALA A 198 -1.04 15.85 12.84
CA ALA A 198 -2.28 16.63 12.76
C ALA A 198 -3.53 15.74 12.79
N GLY A 199 -3.61 14.74 11.93
CA GLY A 199 -4.80 13.87 11.86
C GLY A 199 -4.93 12.94 13.07
N THR A 200 -3.82 12.47 13.64
CA THR A 200 -3.82 11.72 14.90
C THR A 200 -4.36 12.59 16.05
N ALA A 201 -3.87 13.83 16.18
CA ALA A 201 -4.36 14.75 17.20
C ALA A 201 -5.85 15.12 16.99
N ALA A 202 -6.28 15.31 15.75
CA ALA A 202 -7.68 15.56 15.40
C ALA A 202 -8.58 14.38 15.78
N ALA A 203 -8.16 13.15 15.46
CA ALA A 203 -8.90 11.93 15.78
C ALA A 203 -9.03 11.72 17.29
N LEU A 204 -7.93 11.84 18.05
CA LEU A 204 -7.93 11.74 19.51
C LEU A 204 -8.86 12.79 20.14
N THR A 205 -8.76 14.04 19.69
CA THR A 205 -9.59 15.13 20.22
C THR A 205 -11.08 14.90 19.95
N ALA A 206 -11.43 14.53 18.72
CA ALA A 206 -12.82 14.24 18.33
C ALA A 206 -13.41 13.05 19.09
N ALA A 207 -12.64 11.97 19.22
CA ALA A 207 -13.04 10.77 19.97
C ALA A 207 -13.32 11.06 21.45
N ARG A 208 -12.45 11.85 22.09
CA ARG A 208 -12.61 12.30 23.49
C ARG A 208 -13.79 13.25 23.68
N GLN A 209 -14.24 13.92 22.62
CA GLN A 209 -15.49 14.70 22.61
C GLN A 209 -16.74 13.86 22.29
N GLY A 210 -16.59 12.54 22.13
CA GLY A 210 -17.69 11.60 21.95
C GLY A 210 -18.06 11.28 20.51
N LEU A 211 -17.30 11.76 19.52
CA LEU A 211 -17.54 11.46 18.11
C LEU A 211 -16.98 10.07 17.74
N LYS A 212 -17.70 9.31 16.92
CA LYS A 212 -17.16 8.10 16.28
C LYS A 212 -16.27 8.50 15.11
N VAL A 213 -14.99 8.15 15.20
CA VAL A 213 -13.96 8.57 14.24
C VAL A 213 -13.49 7.39 13.40
N ALA A 214 -13.43 7.56 12.08
CA ALA A 214 -12.57 6.74 11.23
C ALA A 214 -11.25 7.46 11.01
N LEU A 215 -10.13 6.88 11.45
CA LEU A 215 -8.78 7.38 11.17
C LEU A 215 -8.16 6.51 10.08
N ILE A 216 -8.01 7.08 8.88
CA ILE A 216 -7.48 6.39 7.70
C ILE A 216 -6.01 6.78 7.53
N GLN A 217 -5.12 5.79 7.46
CA GLN A 217 -3.70 6.00 7.27
C GLN A 217 -3.15 5.06 6.20
N ASP A 218 -2.40 5.63 5.28
CA ASP A 218 -1.89 4.97 4.07
C ASP A 218 -0.68 4.04 4.33
N ARG A 219 -0.19 3.97 5.57
CA ARG A 219 1.01 3.23 5.98
C ARG A 219 0.76 2.43 7.27
N PRO A 220 1.66 1.51 7.64
CA PRO A 220 1.47 0.67 8.83
C PRO A 220 1.74 1.38 10.15
N VAL A 221 2.22 2.64 10.12
CA VAL A 221 2.54 3.44 11.31
C VAL A 221 1.89 4.83 11.26
N LEU A 222 1.67 5.38 12.46
CA LEU A 222 1.19 6.74 12.68
C LEU A 222 2.35 7.72 12.84
N GLY A 223 2.05 9.03 12.80
CA GLY A 223 3.01 10.12 13.01
C GLY A 223 3.46 10.81 11.72
N GLY A 224 3.11 10.28 10.54
CA GLY A 224 3.44 10.90 9.26
C GLY A 224 4.95 11.04 9.11
N ASN A 225 5.45 12.25 8.84
CA ASN A 225 6.89 12.48 8.74
C ASN A 225 7.65 12.20 10.06
N ASN A 226 6.95 12.24 11.20
CA ASN A 226 7.50 11.89 12.51
C ASN A 226 7.38 10.39 12.87
N SER A 227 7.23 9.53 11.87
CA SER A 227 7.33 8.07 12.06
C SER A 227 8.77 7.57 11.88
N SER A 228 9.01 6.33 12.28
CA SER A 228 10.29 5.64 12.04
C SER A 228 10.58 5.37 10.56
N GLU A 229 9.58 5.48 9.68
CA GLU A 229 9.73 5.33 8.23
C GLU A 229 10.36 6.58 7.59
N VAL A 230 9.91 7.78 7.97
CA VAL A 230 10.32 9.05 7.34
C VAL A 230 11.37 9.81 8.14
N ARG A 231 11.35 9.66 9.47
CA ARG A 231 12.41 10.09 10.38
C ARG A 231 12.67 11.60 10.46
N VAL A 232 11.60 12.40 10.40
CA VAL A 232 11.64 13.84 10.67
C VAL A 232 11.27 14.10 12.12
N HIS A 233 12.05 14.92 12.80
CA HIS A 233 11.76 15.30 14.18
C HIS A 233 10.47 16.12 14.29
N LEU A 234 9.68 15.86 15.35
CA LEU A 234 8.52 16.67 15.68
C LEU A 234 8.96 18.04 16.17
N GLY A 235 8.79 19.06 15.33
CA GLY A 235 9.01 20.46 15.68
C GLY A 235 7.73 21.21 16.02
N GLY A 236 7.87 22.51 16.25
CA GLY A 236 6.77 23.43 16.59
C GLY A 236 6.89 23.96 18.01
N ARG A 237 6.24 25.10 18.28
CA ARG A 237 6.12 25.65 19.63
C ARG A 237 4.69 25.43 20.11
N ILE A 238 4.56 24.80 21.27
CA ILE A 238 3.30 24.53 21.95
C ILE A 238 3.18 25.36 23.22
N ASN A 239 1.98 25.49 23.75
CA ASN A 239 1.69 26.14 25.03
C ASN A 239 2.20 27.59 25.13
N LEU A 240 2.23 28.32 24.01
CA LEU A 240 2.61 29.74 23.99
C LEU A 240 1.41 30.65 24.20
N ASP A 241 1.65 31.84 24.76
CA ASP A 241 0.63 32.90 24.82
C ASP A 241 0.17 33.31 23.41
N PRO A 242 -1.14 33.56 23.20
CA PRO A 242 -2.22 33.56 24.19
C PRO A 242 -2.91 32.20 24.39
N TYR A 243 -2.38 31.10 23.85
CA TYR A 243 -2.99 29.77 23.83
C TYR A 243 -2.18 28.72 24.64
N PRO A 244 -2.19 28.82 25.98
CA PRO A 244 -1.33 27.99 26.85
C PRO A 244 -1.67 26.49 26.84
N LYS A 245 -2.78 26.06 26.21
CA LYS A 245 -3.17 24.66 26.05
C LYS A 245 -3.03 24.13 24.61
N LEU A 246 -2.66 25.00 23.66
CA LEU A 246 -2.51 24.60 22.27
C LEU A 246 -1.28 23.69 22.15
N GLY A 247 -1.53 22.43 21.82
CA GLY A 247 -0.48 21.42 21.67
C GLY A 247 -0.48 20.33 22.74
N ASP A 248 -1.36 20.37 23.75
CA ASP A 248 -1.41 19.35 24.82
C ASP A 248 -1.55 17.93 24.24
N VAL A 249 -2.51 17.72 23.33
CA VAL A 249 -2.71 16.41 22.66
C VAL A 249 -1.52 16.04 21.77
N VAL A 250 -0.86 17.02 21.13
CA VAL A 250 0.35 16.77 20.33
C VAL A 250 1.49 16.31 21.24
N ASN A 251 1.62 16.92 22.42
CA ASN A 251 2.65 16.58 23.40
C ASN A 251 2.45 15.17 23.99
N GLU A 252 1.19 14.73 24.12
CA GLU A 252 0.90 13.34 24.50
C GLU A 252 1.54 12.35 23.52
N ILE A 253 1.42 12.58 22.20
CA ILE A 253 1.94 11.69 21.14
C ILE A 253 3.38 12.01 20.71
N ALA A 254 3.97 13.07 21.24
CA ALA A 254 5.32 13.50 20.89
C ALA A 254 6.38 12.51 21.41
N PRO A 255 7.41 12.18 20.63
CA PRO A 255 8.52 11.40 21.13
C PRO A 255 9.31 12.17 22.20
N LEU A 256 9.88 11.47 23.18
CA LEU A 256 10.70 12.07 24.23
C LEU A 256 12.09 12.49 23.73
N ARG A 257 12.56 11.84 22.67
CA ARG A 257 13.85 12.10 22.03
C ARG A 257 13.67 12.89 20.73
N GLY A 258 14.71 13.61 20.34
CA GLY A 258 14.69 14.44 19.15
C GLY A 258 15.83 14.20 18.18
N GLY A 259 15.67 14.74 16.96
CA GLY A 259 16.64 14.65 15.87
C GLY A 259 16.07 14.07 14.58
N ASN A 260 16.58 14.56 13.45
CA ASN A 260 16.29 14.00 12.13
C ASN A 260 17.17 12.76 11.86
N ALA A 261 16.65 11.82 11.07
CA ALA A 261 17.34 10.61 10.62
C ALA A 261 17.95 9.77 11.76
N GLN A 262 17.30 9.76 12.93
CA GLN A 262 17.71 8.95 14.07
C GLN A 262 17.29 7.47 13.90
N PRO A 263 17.80 6.55 14.73
CA PRO A 263 17.27 5.19 14.81
C PRO A 263 15.75 5.17 15.06
N GLY A 264 15.07 4.13 14.55
CA GLY A 264 13.60 4.09 14.51
C GLY A 264 12.90 4.26 15.86
N ASP A 265 13.54 3.80 16.94
CA ASP A 265 13.04 3.89 18.31
C ASP A 265 12.93 5.33 18.82
N TYR A 266 13.61 6.31 18.21
CA TYR A 266 13.47 7.73 18.55
C TYR A 266 12.09 8.29 18.22
N TYR A 267 11.37 7.66 17.30
CA TYR A 267 10.08 8.16 16.82
C TYR A 267 8.90 7.59 17.63
N GLU A 268 9.11 6.57 18.45
CA GLU A 268 8.08 6.04 19.38
C GLU A 268 6.75 5.71 18.67
N ASP A 269 6.80 4.98 17.56
CA ASP A 269 5.60 4.66 16.75
C ASP A 269 4.57 3.86 17.55
N GLU A 270 5.01 2.95 18.43
CA GLU A 270 4.11 2.19 19.30
C GLU A 270 3.34 3.11 20.26
N LYS A 271 3.97 4.15 20.82
CA LYS A 271 3.31 5.11 21.72
C LYS A 271 2.12 5.81 21.04
N LYS A 272 2.28 6.20 19.77
CA LYS A 272 1.19 6.82 18.99
C LYS A 272 0.06 5.82 18.76
N LEU A 273 0.40 4.58 18.41
CA LEU A 273 -0.56 3.51 18.15
C LEU A 273 -1.33 3.10 19.41
N GLU A 274 -0.64 2.95 20.54
CA GLU A 274 -1.24 2.62 21.84
C GLU A 274 -2.27 3.66 22.27
N MET A 275 -1.96 4.95 22.10
CA MET A 275 -2.92 6.00 22.45
C MET A 275 -4.15 6.03 21.55
N VAL A 276 -4.00 5.83 20.24
CA VAL A 276 -5.16 5.72 19.34
C VAL A 276 -6.01 4.49 19.68
N ASN A 277 -5.37 3.35 19.93
CA ASN A 277 -6.08 2.10 20.27
C ASN A 277 -6.75 2.13 21.65
N ALA A 278 -6.31 3.01 22.56
CA ALA A 278 -6.95 3.20 23.85
C ALA A 278 -8.28 3.97 23.75
N GLU A 279 -8.52 4.69 22.66
CA GLU A 279 -9.76 5.45 22.44
C GLU A 279 -10.84 4.58 21.79
N ASN A 280 -11.85 4.19 22.57
CA ASN A 280 -12.95 3.31 22.11
C ASN A 280 -13.78 3.89 20.94
N ASN A 281 -13.71 5.20 20.72
CA ASN A 281 -14.46 5.89 19.67
C ASN A 281 -13.68 6.00 18.35
N ILE A 282 -12.43 5.52 18.27
CA ILE A 282 -11.64 5.50 17.03
C ILE A 282 -11.66 4.11 16.41
N SER A 283 -12.02 4.05 15.13
CA SER A 283 -11.72 2.92 14.25
C SER A 283 -10.52 3.30 13.38
N LEU A 284 -9.39 2.60 13.58
CA LEU A 284 -8.14 2.84 12.88
C LEU A 284 -8.02 1.93 11.65
N PHE A 285 -7.77 2.52 10.49
CA PHE A 285 -7.58 1.86 9.20
C PHE A 285 -6.17 2.13 8.68
N LEU A 286 -5.21 1.30 9.08
CA LEU A 286 -3.83 1.33 8.58
C LEU A 286 -3.73 0.71 7.19
N ASN A 287 -2.71 1.09 6.42
CA ASN A 287 -2.46 0.61 5.07
C ASN A 287 -3.58 0.94 4.06
N PHE A 288 -4.47 1.88 4.36
CA PHE A 288 -5.53 2.33 3.46
C PHE A 288 -5.20 3.71 2.90
N ARG A 289 -4.97 3.79 1.58
CA ARG A 289 -4.76 5.06 0.88
C ARG A 289 -6.07 5.55 0.28
N ALA A 290 -6.50 6.75 0.66
CA ALA A 290 -7.65 7.39 0.05
C ALA A 290 -7.35 7.78 -1.41
N PHE A 291 -8.29 7.52 -2.33
CA PHE A 291 -8.05 7.72 -3.77
C PHE A 291 -9.22 8.35 -4.55
N LYS A 292 -10.42 8.41 -3.96
CA LYS A 292 -11.61 8.98 -4.61
C LYS A 292 -12.54 9.56 -3.57
N VAL A 293 -13.21 10.66 -3.91
CA VAL A 293 -14.30 11.22 -3.09
C VAL A 293 -15.50 11.59 -3.92
N GLU A 294 -16.66 11.32 -3.34
CA GLU A 294 -17.97 11.66 -3.87
C GLU A 294 -18.58 12.83 -3.10
N LYS A 295 -19.12 13.79 -3.87
CA LYS A 295 -19.78 14.99 -3.40
C LYS A 295 -21.21 15.04 -3.90
N GLU A 296 -22.07 15.66 -3.11
CA GLU A 296 -23.39 16.13 -3.53
C GLU A 296 -23.37 17.66 -3.48
N GLY A 297 -23.36 18.29 -4.66
CA GLY A 297 -23.07 19.72 -4.77
C GLY A 297 -21.71 20.06 -4.16
N THR A 298 -21.70 20.87 -3.10
CA THR A 298 -20.50 21.27 -2.36
C THR A 298 -20.25 20.42 -1.10
N THR A 299 -21.12 19.46 -0.81
CA THR A 299 -21.03 18.64 0.42
C THR A 299 -20.34 17.32 0.12
N ILE A 300 -19.29 17.01 0.88
CA ILE A 300 -18.63 15.70 0.84
C ILE A 300 -19.56 14.64 1.43
N ARG A 301 -19.72 13.51 0.74
CA ARG A 301 -20.56 12.39 1.18
C ARG A 301 -19.77 11.16 1.54
N THR A 302 -18.78 10.80 0.71
CA THR A 302 -18.09 9.53 0.84
C THR A 302 -16.65 9.61 0.38
N VAL A 303 -15.72 9.21 1.24
CA VAL A 303 -14.32 8.96 0.89
C VAL A 303 -14.14 7.48 0.58
N PHE A 304 -13.34 7.16 -0.43
CA PHE A 304 -12.96 5.79 -0.78
C PHE A 304 -11.47 5.61 -0.55
N ALA A 305 -11.10 4.51 0.09
CA ALA A 305 -9.71 4.12 0.31
C ALA A 305 -9.45 2.69 -0.16
N LYS A 306 -8.20 2.43 -0.55
CA LYS A 306 -7.73 1.14 -1.04
C LYS A 306 -6.57 0.65 -0.18
N HIS A 307 -6.59 -0.62 0.19
CA HIS A 307 -5.48 -1.24 0.93
C HIS A 307 -4.26 -1.42 0.02
N ILE A 308 -3.09 -0.96 0.47
CA ILE A 308 -1.82 -0.94 -0.31
C ILE A 308 -1.15 -2.31 -0.52
N GLU A 309 -1.85 -3.41 -0.22
CA GLU A 309 -1.27 -4.77 -0.35
C GLU A 309 -2.30 -5.75 -0.90
N THR A 310 -3.56 -5.62 -0.48
CA THR A 310 -4.65 -6.52 -0.88
C THR A 310 -5.53 -5.94 -1.99
N ALA A 311 -5.37 -4.65 -2.30
CA ALA A 311 -6.25 -3.87 -3.16
C ALA A 311 -7.72 -3.81 -2.70
N GLU A 312 -8.03 -4.25 -1.48
CA GLU A 312 -9.37 -4.13 -0.88
C GLU A 312 -9.79 -2.66 -0.86
N GLU A 313 -11.00 -2.37 -1.33
CA GLU A 313 -11.57 -1.03 -1.32
C GLU A 313 -12.62 -0.92 -0.21
N LEU A 314 -12.62 0.22 0.49
CA LEU A 314 -13.63 0.57 1.49
C LEU A 314 -14.15 2.00 1.24
N SER A 315 -15.42 2.21 1.60
CA SER A 315 -16.08 3.52 1.55
C SER A 315 -16.41 4.01 2.96
N PHE A 316 -16.23 5.32 3.17
CA PHE A 316 -16.33 5.99 4.47
C PHE A 316 -17.24 7.21 4.35
N SER A 317 -18.34 7.21 5.09
CA SER A 317 -19.30 8.32 5.10
C SER A 317 -19.46 8.89 6.51
N ALA A 318 -19.49 10.21 6.59
CA ALA A 318 -19.65 10.98 7.83
C ALA A 318 -20.25 12.36 7.52
N PRO A 319 -20.80 13.07 8.52
CA PRO A 319 -21.16 14.47 8.36
C PRO A 319 -19.95 15.40 8.34
N LEU A 320 -18.80 14.99 8.89
CA LEU A 320 -17.58 15.77 8.98
C LEU A 320 -16.39 14.99 8.39
N PHE A 321 -15.50 15.71 7.72
CA PHE A 321 -14.27 15.18 7.13
C PHE A 321 -13.10 16.11 7.46
N ALA A 322 -11.91 15.54 7.65
CA ALA A 322 -10.66 16.28 7.70
C ALA A 322 -9.63 15.61 6.78
N ASP A 323 -9.16 16.37 5.81
CA ASP A 323 -7.96 16.04 5.05
C ASP A 323 -6.73 16.46 5.87
N CYS A 324 -5.98 15.46 6.31
CA CYS A 324 -4.75 15.57 7.09
C CYS A 324 -3.59 14.85 6.37
N THR A 325 -3.66 14.76 5.04
CA THR A 325 -2.71 13.99 4.23
C THR A 325 -1.36 14.68 4.01
N GLY A 326 -1.23 15.95 4.43
CA GLY A 326 0.01 16.72 4.32
C GLY A 326 0.19 17.26 2.90
N ASP A 327 1.43 17.21 2.40
CA ASP A 327 1.79 17.83 1.11
C ASP A 327 1.31 17.04 -0.14
N GLY A 328 0.50 15.98 -0.03
CA GLY A 328 0.00 15.29 -1.25
C GLY A 328 -0.91 14.06 -1.13
N THR A 329 -2.12 14.23 -1.69
CA THR A 329 -3.31 13.36 -1.88
C THR A 329 -4.06 13.00 -0.59
N ILE A 330 -5.29 13.45 -0.34
CA ILE A 330 -6.42 13.71 -1.26
C ILE A 330 -7.16 15.04 -0.94
N GLY A 331 -7.31 15.96 -1.91
CA GLY A 331 -8.09 17.21 -1.74
C GLY A 331 -9.00 17.55 -2.94
N TYR A 332 -10.26 17.95 -2.68
CA TYR A 332 -11.35 18.21 -3.65
C TYR A 332 -12.57 18.87 -2.98
#